data_AF-A0A8H6YEC2-F1
#
_entry.id   AF-A0A8H6YEC2-F1
#
_cell.length_a   1.000
_cell.length_b   1.000
_cell.length_c   1.000
_cell.angle_alpha   90.00
_cell.angle_beta   90.00
_cell.angle_gamma   90.00
#
_symmetry.space_group_name_H-M   'P 1'
#
loop_
_entity.id
_entity.type
_entity.pdbx_description
1 polymer ?
#
loop_
_entity_poly.entity_id
_entity_poly.type
_entity_poly.pdbx_seq_one_letter_code
_entity_poly.pdbx_strand_id
1 'polypeptide(L)'
;MVFFCFKEVRAYLVVFNGSLISEQTAPNKKAFTDEQEGDRPAASPVPLRKLLTFPVVISVSNYVAVAFLDLSLRSLVPLFMAMPIGIGGLGLPPNKIGSILAIQSIATVLFQLLFFAIFIRRFGERRVLTGAMSMFLLIFTLLPFISTMAAKSGLSATVWALVACLVSLSVVADMCFGTVFMFLLASAPKTSRGAVNGLGQTSVSVARSIGPALATSLFSFSVHYNLLGGHAVYVVFSAISLGAVTLTTRLPVTVWEEEEEG
;
A
#
# COMPACT_ATOMS: atom_id res chain seq x y z
N MET A 1 6.03 28.84 8.74
CA MET A 1 6.04 27.38 8.52
C MET A 1 4.69 26.72 8.86
N VAL A 2 4.10 27.01 10.04
CA VAL A 2 2.75 26.54 10.43
C VAL A 2 1.63 27.03 9.49
N PHE A 3 1.71 28.27 8.99
CA PHE A 3 0.76 28.81 8.02
C PHE A 3 0.78 28.12 6.63
N PHE A 4 1.90 27.51 6.25
CA PHE A 4 2.03 26.77 4.99
C PHE A 4 1.42 25.37 5.11
N CYS A 5 1.60 24.75 6.28
CA CYS A 5 0.94 23.49 6.64
C CYS A 5 -0.59 23.62 6.62
N PHE A 6 -1.14 24.75 7.08
CA PHE A 6 -2.59 25.00 7.08
C PHE A 6 -3.19 25.15 5.67
N LYS A 7 -2.44 25.70 4.70
CA LYS A 7 -2.92 25.83 3.32
C LYS A 7 -2.98 24.49 2.60
N GLU A 8 -1.99 23.61 2.81
CA GLU A 8 -1.96 22.26 2.22
C GLU A 8 -3.03 21.36 2.84
N VAL A 9 -3.21 21.39 4.17
CA VAL A 9 -4.28 20.65 4.85
C VAL A 9 -5.67 21.12 4.42
N ARG A 10 -5.85 22.42 4.17
CA ARG A 10 -7.11 22.97 3.63
C ARG A 10 -7.33 22.53 2.17
N ALA A 11 -6.30 22.43 1.35
CA ALA A 11 -6.42 21.90 -0.02
C ALA A 11 -6.82 20.41 -0.01
N TYR A 12 -6.23 19.60 0.87
CA TYR A 12 -6.61 18.20 1.04
C TYR A 12 -8.03 18.04 1.60
N LEU A 13 -8.43 18.83 2.60
CA LEU A 13 -9.80 18.83 3.12
C LEU A 13 -10.82 19.33 2.09
N VAL A 14 -10.46 20.24 1.19
CA VAL A 14 -11.35 20.72 0.11
C VAL A 14 -11.50 19.67 -0.98
N VAL A 15 -10.44 18.93 -1.32
CA VAL A 15 -10.55 17.80 -2.27
C VAL A 15 -11.39 16.67 -1.66
N PHE A 16 -11.17 16.35 -0.37
CA PHE A 16 -11.89 15.27 0.31
C PHE A 16 -13.36 15.63 0.63
N ASN A 17 -13.64 16.87 1.06
CA ASN A 17 -15.01 17.36 1.24
C ASN A 17 -15.70 17.64 -0.10
N GLY A 18 -14.97 18.06 -1.14
CA GLY A 18 -15.52 18.26 -2.48
C GLY A 18 -16.04 16.96 -3.10
N SER A 19 -15.35 15.83 -2.88
CA SER A 19 -15.82 14.51 -3.27
C SER A 19 -17.03 14.03 -2.44
N LEU A 20 -17.09 14.34 -1.14
CA LEU A 20 -18.18 13.90 -0.25
C LEU A 20 -19.45 14.77 -0.36
N ILE A 21 -19.33 16.06 -0.64
CA ILE A 21 -20.48 16.98 -0.75
C ILE A 21 -21.18 16.83 -2.12
N SER A 22 -20.44 16.44 -3.18
CA SER A 22 -21.06 16.21 -4.50
C SER A 22 -22.02 15.01 -4.49
N GLU A 23 -21.87 14.08 -3.54
CA GLU A 23 -22.70 12.87 -3.45
C GLU A 23 -23.91 13.04 -2.51
N GLN A 24 -23.96 14.07 -1.67
CA GLN A 24 -25.01 14.26 -0.65
C GLN A 24 -25.98 15.42 -0.91
N THR A 25 -25.87 16.15 -2.01
CA THR A 25 -26.77 17.29 -2.30
C THR A 25 -27.44 17.20 -3.67
N ALA A 26 -28.22 16.14 -3.90
CA ALA A 26 -29.29 16.18 -4.88
C ALA A 26 -30.65 16.10 -4.15
N PRO A 27 -31.44 17.18 -4.10
CA PRO A 27 -32.74 17.14 -3.46
C PRO A 27 -33.69 16.27 -4.28
N ASN A 28 -34.11 15.15 -3.69
CA ASN A 28 -35.22 14.35 -4.18
C ASN A 28 -36.54 15.11 -3.91
N LYS A 29 -37.09 15.74 -4.96
CA LYS A 29 -38.54 15.92 -5.14
C LYS A 29 -38.87 16.52 -6.51
N LYS A 30 -39.55 15.72 -7.34
CA LYS A 30 -40.78 16.00 -8.12
C LYS A 30 -40.93 14.84 -9.12
N ALA A 31 -41.89 13.96 -8.88
CA ALA A 31 -43.25 14.03 -9.40
C ALA A 31 -43.29 13.71 -10.90
N PHE A 32 -44.02 12.62 -11.21
CA PHE A 32 -44.43 12.18 -12.54
C PHE A 32 -44.81 13.36 -13.42
N THR A 33 -44.03 13.61 -14.48
CA THR A 33 -44.50 14.14 -15.75
C THR A 33 -43.56 13.65 -16.83
N ASP A 34 -44.17 12.96 -17.78
CA ASP A 34 -43.62 12.39 -19.00
C ASP A 34 -43.26 13.54 -19.95
N GLU A 35 -41.98 13.90 -20.03
CA GLU A 35 -41.47 14.75 -21.11
C GLU A 35 -40.13 14.16 -21.61
N GLN A 36 -40.13 13.83 -22.90
CA GLN A 36 -39.00 13.29 -23.65
C GLN A 36 -37.81 14.24 -23.59
N GLU A 37 -36.78 13.89 -22.80
CA GLU A 37 -35.46 14.48 -22.94
C GLU A 37 -34.63 13.63 -23.92
N GLY A 38 -34.22 14.29 -25.00
CA GLY A 38 -33.53 13.70 -26.14
C GLY A 38 -32.30 12.88 -25.75
N ASP A 39 -32.21 11.75 -26.43
CA ASP A 39 -31.11 10.81 -26.55
C ASP A 39 -29.73 11.50 -26.63
N ARG A 40 -29.11 11.77 -25.48
CA ARG A 40 -27.66 11.73 -25.39
C ARG A 40 -27.31 10.25 -25.29
N PRO A 41 -26.69 9.63 -26.29
CA PRO A 41 -26.32 8.23 -26.17
C PRO A 41 -25.44 8.11 -24.93
N ALA A 42 -25.93 7.37 -23.93
CA ALA A 42 -25.11 6.99 -22.79
C ALA A 42 -23.84 6.37 -23.39
N ALA A 43 -22.71 7.06 -23.22
CA ALA A 43 -21.44 6.65 -23.81
C ALA A 43 -21.26 5.16 -23.52
N SER A 44 -21.26 4.34 -24.58
CA SER A 44 -21.33 2.89 -24.42
C SER A 44 -20.23 2.44 -23.45
N PRO A 45 -20.52 1.57 -22.47
CA PRO A 45 -19.53 1.16 -21.48
C PRO A 45 -18.25 0.70 -22.20
N VAL A 46 -17.13 1.36 -21.91
CA VAL A 46 -15.86 1.02 -22.56
C VAL A 46 -15.56 -0.45 -22.24
N PRO A 47 -15.47 -1.32 -23.26
CA PRO A 47 -15.30 -2.75 -23.01
C PRO A 47 -13.98 -3.01 -22.27
N LEU A 48 -14.01 -3.86 -21.24
CA LEU A 48 -12.87 -4.10 -20.33
C LEU A 48 -11.56 -4.45 -21.06
N ARG A 49 -11.65 -5.13 -22.21
CA ARG A 49 -10.47 -5.45 -23.04
C ARG A 49 -9.75 -4.22 -23.56
N LYS A 50 -10.48 -3.13 -23.87
CA LYS A 50 -9.89 -1.86 -24.31
C LYS A 50 -9.25 -1.08 -23.16
N LEU A 51 -9.57 -1.42 -21.91
CA LEU A 51 -8.92 -0.84 -20.73
C LEU A 51 -7.58 -1.51 -20.41
N LEU A 52 -7.29 -2.70 -20.95
CA LEU A 52 -6.03 -3.41 -20.72
C LEU A 52 -4.90 -2.87 -21.60
N THR A 53 -4.71 -1.55 -21.54
CA THR A 53 -3.58 -0.87 -22.16
C THR A 53 -2.33 -1.09 -21.32
N PHE A 54 -1.15 -0.92 -21.94
CA PHE A 54 0.12 -1.06 -21.23
C PHE A 54 0.20 -0.19 -19.95
N PRO A 55 -0.16 1.11 -19.97
CA PRO A 55 -0.23 1.94 -18.77
C PRO A 55 -1.10 1.37 -17.65
N VAL A 56 -2.29 0.86 -17.98
CA VAL A 56 -3.23 0.31 -17.00
C VAL A 56 -2.68 -0.99 -16.42
N VAL A 57 -2.20 -1.90 -17.26
CA VAL A 57 -1.67 -3.20 -16.83
C VAL A 57 -0.47 -3.01 -15.90
N ILE A 58 0.47 -2.11 -16.23
CA ILE A 58 1.64 -1.89 -15.38
C ILE A 58 1.27 -1.22 -14.04
N SER A 59 0.34 -0.26 -14.05
CA SER A 59 -0.13 0.40 -12.83
C SER A 59 -0.91 -0.56 -11.92
N VAL A 60 -1.82 -1.38 -12.49
CA VAL A 60 -2.57 -2.40 -11.75
C VAL A 60 -1.61 -3.47 -11.19
N SER A 61 -0.61 -3.89 -11.96
CA SER A 61 0.37 -4.88 -11.50
C SER A 61 1.19 -4.38 -10.32
N ASN A 62 1.66 -3.12 -10.36
CA ASN A 62 2.32 -2.50 -9.21
C ASN A 62 1.36 -2.40 -8.01
N TYR A 63 0.09 -2.05 -8.24
CA TYR A 63 -0.87 -1.92 -7.16
C TYR A 63 -1.14 -3.26 -6.46
N VAL A 64 -1.27 -4.33 -7.25
CA VAL A 64 -1.39 -5.71 -6.76
C VAL A 64 -0.15 -6.12 -5.97
N ALA A 65 1.06 -5.83 -6.46
CA ALA A 65 2.30 -6.15 -5.77
C ALA A 65 2.42 -5.45 -4.41
N VAL A 66 2.11 -4.14 -4.36
CA VAL A 66 2.08 -3.36 -3.11
C VAL A 66 1.09 -3.99 -2.13
N ALA A 67 -0.15 -4.25 -2.56
CA ALA A 67 -1.18 -4.79 -1.69
C ALA A 67 -0.85 -6.20 -1.17
N PHE A 68 -0.26 -7.05 -2.01
CA PHE A 68 0.17 -8.38 -1.64
C PHE A 68 1.26 -8.35 -0.56
N LEU A 69 2.31 -7.55 -0.79
CA LEU A 69 3.44 -7.42 0.14
C LEU A 69 3.02 -6.77 1.47
N ASP A 70 2.24 -5.69 1.41
CA ASP A 70 1.73 -4.99 2.59
C ASP A 70 0.91 -5.92 3.48
N LEU A 71 -0.09 -6.62 2.92
CA LEU A 71 -0.96 -7.42 3.77
C LEU A 71 -0.29 -8.71 4.25
N SER A 72 0.63 -9.27 3.46
CA SER A 72 1.51 -10.35 3.91
C SER A 72 2.34 -9.89 5.10
N LEU A 73 2.95 -8.71 5.02
CA LEU A 73 3.72 -8.12 6.11
C LEU A 73 2.86 -7.86 7.35
N ARG A 74 1.67 -7.28 7.19
CA ARG A 74 0.72 -7.02 8.29
C ARG A 74 0.26 -8.28 9.00
N SER A 75 0.30 -9.44 8.34
CA SER A 75 0.05 -10.73 8.99
C SER A 75 1.30 -11.32 9.66
N LEU A 76 2.48 -11.15 9.05
CA LEU A 76 3.74 -11.72 9.53
C LEU A 76 4.29 -10.99 10.75
N VAL A 77 4.22 -9.65 10.80
CA VAL A 77 4.79 -8.86 11.90
C VAL A 77 4.17 -9.20 13.27
N PRO A 78 2.84 -9.20 13.46
CA PRO A 78 2.26 -9.60 14.74
C PRO A 78 2.50 -11.07 15.06
N LEU A 79 2.48 -11.96 14.06
CA LEU A 79 2.82 -13.37 14.24
C LEU A 79 4.25 -13.52 14.77
N PHE A 80 5.22 -12.88 14.11
CA PHE A 80 6.62 -12.79 14.52
C PHE A 80 6.78 -12.30 15.97
N MET A 81 6.09 -11.22 16.32
CA MET A 81 6.14 -10.66 17.67
C MET A 81 5.57 -11.62 18.72
N ALA A 82 4.52 -12.37 18.40
CA ALA A 82 3.83 -13.26 19.33
C ALA A 82 4.57 -14.58 19.59
N MET A 83 5.26 -15.12 18.59
CA MET A 83 5.87 -16.45 18.72
C MET A 83 7.02 -16.49 19.73
N PRO A 84 7.25 -17.64 20.40
CA PRO A 84 8.37 -17.80 21.32
C PRO A 84 9.73 -17.50 20.66
N ILE A 85 10.66 -16.97 21.46
CA ILE A 85 12.03 -16.70 21.03
C ILE A 85 12.72 -17.98 20.51
N GLY A 86 12.43 -19.14 21.10
CA GLY A 86 13.04 -20.42 20.70
C GLY A 86 12.70 -20.89 19.27
N ILE A 87 11.64 -20.36 18.67
CA ILE A 87 11.25 -20.66 17.26
C ILE A 87 11.40 -19.43 16.36
N GLY A 88 12.13 -18.41 16.83
CA GLY A 88 12.49 -17.24 16.05
C GLY A 88 11.52 -16.05 16.14
N GLY A 89 10.63 -16.00 17.15
CA GLY A 89 9.80 -14.82 17.44
C GLY A 89 10.34 -13.95 18.59
N LEU A 90 9.47 -13.14 19.19
CA LEU A 90 9.82 -12.26 20.33
C LEU A 90 9.11 -12.62 21.65
N GLY A 91 8.11 -13.49 21.62
CA GLY A 91 7.33 -13.91 22.79
C GLY A 91 6.58 -12.77 23.46
N LEU A 92 6.17 -11.75 22.70
CA LEU A 92 5.49 -10.59 23.26
C LEU A 92 4.03 -10.91 23.58
N PRO A 93 3.51 -10.42 24.71
CA PRO A 93 2.09 -10.56 25.03
C PRO A 93 1.22 -9.69 24.11
N PRO A 94 -0.05 -10.08 23.86
CA PRO A 94 -0.92 -9.40 22.89
C PRO A 94 -1.12 -7.90 23.13
N ASN A 95 -1.14 -7.46 24.40
CA ASN A 95 -1.28 -6.05 24.76
C ASN A 95 -0.10 -5.21 24.25
N LYS A 96 1.14 -5.71 24.33
CA LYS A 96 2.31 -5.00 23.80
C LYS A 96 2.30 -4.95 22.28
N ILE A 97 1.92 -6.04 21.63
CA ILE A 97 1.77 -6.09 20.17
C ILE A 97 0.74 -5.05 19.71
N GLY A 98 -0.42 -5.02 20.36
CA GLY A 98 -1.47 -4.04 20.09
C GLY A 98 -0.99 -2.59 20.26
N SER A 99 -0.25 -2.28 21.32
CA SER A 99 0.33 -0.94 21.51
C SER A 99 1.32 -0.56 20.41
N ILE A 100 2.21 -1.47 19.99
CA ILE A 100 3.18 -1.22 18.92
C ILE A 100 2.46 -0.91 17.60
N LEU A 101 1.46 -1.72 17.24
CA LEU A 101 0.69 -1.53 16.00
C LEU A 101 -0.16 -0.27 16.02
N ALA A 102 -0.71 0.11 17.19
CA ALA A 102 -1.44 1.37 17.35
C ALA A 102 -0.52 2.58 17.16
N ILE A 103 0.65 2.58 17.81
CA ILE A 103 1.66 3.63 17.67
C ILE A 103 2.13 3.72 16.21
N GLN A 104 2.43 2.58 15.57
CA GLN A 104 2.76 2.53 14.16
C GLN A 104 1.68 3.22 13.33
N SER A 105 0.41 2.85 13.51
CA SER A 105 -0.68 3.35 12.67
C SER A 105 -0.88 4.86 12.82
N ILE A 106 -0.79 5.38 14.05
CA ILE A 106 -0.81 6.83 14.31
C ILE A 106 0.38 7.50 13.62
N ALA A 107 1.59 6.92 13.75
CA ALA A 107 2.79 7.45 13.10
C ALA A 107 2.68 7.42 11.57
N THR A 108 2.12 6.36 10.98
CA THR A 108 1.83 6.28 9.55
C THR A 108 0.93 7.44 9.13
N VAL A 109 -0.21 7.64 9.78
CA VAL A 109 -1.15 8.71 9.40
C VAL A 109 -0.48 10.09 9.49
N LEU A 110 0.20 10.38 10.60
CA LEU A 110 0.91 11.66 10.77
C LEU A 110 2.01 11.83 9.72
N PHE A 111 2.80 10.79 9.45
CA PHE A 111 3.87 10.85 8.47
C PHE A 111 3.34 11.09 7.05
N GLN A 112 2.29 10.36 6.64
CA GLN A 112 1.69 10.55 5.32
C GLN A 112 1.10 11.96 5.17
N LEU A 113 0.39 12.47 6.18
CA LEU A 113 -0.18 13.82 6.13
C LEU A 113 0.88 14.91 6.01
N LEU A 114 2.01 14.77 6.70
CA LEU A 114 3.04 15.81 6.76
C LEU A 114 4.04 15.72 5.61
N PHE A 115 4.44 14.50 5.22
CA PHE A 115 5.60 14.31 4.36
C PHE A 115 5.26 13.82 2.95
N PHE A 116 4.11 13.18 2.73
CA PHE A 116 3.80 12.56 1.43
C PHE A 116 3.97 13.54 0.26
N ALA A 117 3.27 14.68 0.28
CA ALA A 117 3.37 15.68 -0.78
C ALA A 117 4.79 16.27 -0.93
N ILE A 118 5.53 16.42 0.18
CA ILE A 118 6.91 16.92 0.16
C ILE A 118 7.83 15.96 -0.59
N PHE A 119 7.74 14.66 -0.29
CA PHE A 119 8.53 13.64 -0.97
C PHE A 119 8.18 13.56 -2.46
N ILE A 120 6.88 13.61 -2.81
CA ILE A 120 6.45 13.61 -4.20
C ILE A 120 7.02 14.79 -4.97
N ARG A 121 6.85 16.02 -4.45
CA ARG A 121 7.36 17.24 -5.12
C ARG A 121 8.89 17.24 -5.23
N ARG A 122 9.60 16.67 -4.26
CA ARG A 122 11.07 16.69 -4.22
C ARG A 122 11.71 15.59 -5.07
N PHE A 123 11.14 14.38 -5.08
CA PHE A 123 11.79 13.22 -5.68
C PHE A 123 11.06 12.68 -6.92
N GLY A 124 9.79 13.03 -7.12
CA GLY A 124 8.93 12.48 -8.16
C GLY A 124 8.29 11.15 -7.76
N GLU A 125 7.16 10.83 -8.36
CA GLU A 125 6.28 9.73 -7.97
C GLU A 125 6.95 8.37 -8.13
N ARG A 126 7.66 8.15 -9.26
CA ARG A 126 8.34 6.88 -9.50
C ARG A 126 9.45 6.60 -8.49
N ARG A 127 10.24 7.63 -8.13
CA ARG A 127 11.33 7.46 -7.15
C ARG A 127 10.78 7.22 -5.76
N VAL A 128 9.72 7.92 -5.37
CA VAL A 128 9.04 7.69 -4.08
C VAL A 128 8.45 6.28 -4.04
N LEU A 129 7.76 5.83 -5.09
CA LEU A 129 7.22 4.47 -5.17
C LEU A 129 8.33 3.41 -5.10
N THR A 130 9.40 3.58 -5.87
CA THR A 130 10.53 2.64 -5.89
C THR A 130 11.24 2.60 -4.53
N GLY A 131 11.46 3.76 -3.91
CA GLY A 131 12.05 3.86 -2.58
C GLY A 131 11.17 3.21 -1.51
N ALA A 132 9.88 3.52 -1.49
CA ALA A 132 8.94 2.91 -0.56
C ALA A 132 8.83 1.38 -0.78
N MET A 133 8.82 0.92 -2.04
CA MET A 133 8.80 -0.51 -2.36
C MET A 133 10.09 -1.21 -1.87
N SER A 134 11.23 -0.54 -1.94
CA SER A 134 12.50 -1.08 -1.43
C SER A 134 12.51 -1.24 0.10
N MET A 135 11.66 -0.51 0.83
CA MET A 135 11.52 -0.69 2.27
C MET A 135 11.00 -2.08 2.63
N PHE A 136 10.15 -2.70 1.80
CA PHE A 136 9.70 -4.09 2.02
C PHE A 136 10.89 -5.06 2.04
N LEU A 137 11.85 -4.91 1.12
CA LEU A 137 13.07 -5.72 1.10
C LEU A 137 13.88 -5.55 2.40
N LEU A 138 14.04 -4.30 2.87
CA LEU A 138 14.72 -4.03 4.14
C LEU A 138 13.98 -4.63 5.33
N ILE A 139 12.66 -4.53 5.36
CA ILE A 139 11.81 -5.08 6.42
C ILE A 139 11.93 -6.61 6.48
N PHE A 140 11.79 -7.30 5.35
CA PHE A 140 11.88 -8.77 5.32
C PHE A 140 13.28 -9.27 5.67
N THR A 141 14.34 -8.56 5.30
CA THR A 141 15.71 -8.90 5.72
C THR A 141 16.00 -8.56 7.19
N LEU A 142 15.32 -7.56 7.75
CA LEU A 142 15.48 -7.15 9.14
C LEU A 142 14.82 -8.14 10.12
N LEU A 143 13.71 -8.78 9.75
CA LEU A 143 13.01 -9.76 10.59
C LEU A 143 13.90 -10.91 11.11
N PRO A 144 14.65 -11.67 10.27
CA PRO A 144 15.56 -12.69 10.76
C PRO A 144 16.74 -12.10 11.56
N PHE A 145 17.15 -10.87 11.27
CA PHE A 145 18.18 -10.19 12.06
C PHE A 145 17.68 -9.88 13.49
N ILE A 146 16.45 -9.38 13.64
CA ILE A 146 15.81 -9.19 14.94
C ILE A 146 15.70 -10.54 15.67
N SER A 147 15.26 -11.58 14.96
CA SER A 147 15.09 -12.93 15.50
C SER A 147 16.39 -13.49 16.09
N THR A 148 17.48 -13.44 15.32
CA THR A 148 18.80 -13.93 15.76
C THR A 148 19.37 -13.12 16.92
N MET A 149 19.12 -11.80 16.96
CA MET A 149 19.52 -10.95 18.09
C MET A 149 18.71 -11.30 19.36
N ALA A 150 17.40 -11.51 19.22
CA ALA A 150 16.53 -11.90 20.32
C ALA A 150 16.90 -13.29 20.88
N ALA A 151 17.28 -14.23 20.01
CA ALA A 151 17.75 -15.55 20.44
C ALA A 151 19.05 -15.48 21.26
N LYS A 152 19.95 -14.53 20.96
CA LYS A 152 21.23 -14.36 21.66
C LYS A 152 21.14 -13.55 22.95
N SER A 153 20.32 -12.50 22.95
CA SER A 153 20.34 -11.48 24.01
C SER A 153 18.99 -11.23 24.66
N GLY A 154 17.96 -12.02 24.31
CA GLY A 154 16.59 -11.79 24.74
C GLY A 154 16.05 -10.44 24.25
N LEU A 155 15.08 -9.87 24.98
CA LEU A 155 14.49 -8.57 24.66
C LEU A 155 15.37 -7.40 25.13
N SER A 156 16.59 -7.34 24.61
CA SER A 156 17.57 -6.29 24.91
C SER A 156 17.19 -4.93 24.29
N ALA A 157 17.85 -3.85 24.74
CA ALA A 157 17.67 -2.52 24.16
C ALA A 157 17.94 -2.51 22.63
N THR A 158 18.89 -3.31 22.17
CA THR A 158 19.19 -3.49 20.74
C THR A 158 18.01 -4.10 19.98
N VAL A 159 17.35 -5.12 20.53
CA VAL A 159 16.15 -5.72 19.90
C VAL A 159 15.03 -4.69 19.80
N TRP A 160 14.79 -3.91 20.86
CA TRP A 160 13.79 -2.84 20.84
C TRP A 160 14.12 -1.75 19.83
N ALA A 161 15.39 -1.37 19.68
CA ALA A 161 15.84 -0.43 18.65
C ALA A 161 15.59 -0.97 17.23
N LEU A 162 15.81 -2.28 17.00
CA LEU A 162 15.53 -2.91 15.72
C LEU A 162 14.02 -3.02 15.45
N VAL A 163 13.19 -3.30 16.47
CA VAL A 163 11.73 -3.27 16.35
C VAL A 163 11.24 -1.86 16.03
N ALA A 164 11.80 -0.82 16.66
CA ALA A 164 11.48 0.57 16.34
C ALA A 164 11.89 0.93 14.89
N CYS A 165 13.04 0.45 14.44
CA CYS A 165 13.50 0.58 13.06
C CYS A 165 12.54 -0.12 12.08
N LEU A 166 12.16 -1.37 12.37
CA LEU A 166 11.18 -2.14 11.58
C LEU A 166 9.87 -1.37 11.41
N VAL A 167 9.32 -0.85 12.51
CA VAL A 167 8.07 -0.08 12.51
C VAL A 167 8.21 1.23 11.72
N SER A 168 9.34 1.91 11.85
CA SER A 168 9.63 3.16 11.14
C SER A 168 9.78 2.92 9.63
N LEU A 169 10.41 1.81 9.23
CA LEU A 169 10.48 1.41 7.82
C LEU A 169 9.08 1.12 7.26
N SER A 170 8.20 0.47 8.03
CA SER A 170 6.80 0.23 7.62
C SER A 170 6.04 1.54 7.38
N VAL A 171 6.23 2.54 8.23
CA VAL A 171 5.63 3.88 8.08
C VAL A 171 6.03 4.53 6.74
N VAL A 172 7.29 4.39 6.34
CA VAL A 172 7.78 4.90 5.05
C VAL A 172 7.29 4.03 3.88
N ALA A 173 7.24 2.70 4.06
CA ALA A 173 6.74 1.77 3.05
C ALA A 173 5.28 2.06 2.65
N ASP A 174 4.45 2.52 3.60
CA ASP A 174 3.05 2.89 3.35
C ASP A 174 2.88 4.00 2.29
N MET A 175 3.93 4.78 1.96
CA MET A 175 3.91 5.74 0.84
C MET A 175 3.63 5.07 -0.52
N CYS A 176 3.85 3.75 -0.64
CA CYS A 176 3.53 2.98 -1.84
C CYS A 176 2.06 3.12 -2.24
N PHE A 177 1.13 3.15 -1.29
CA PHE A 177 -0.31 3.18 -1.61
C PHE A 177 -0.72 4.49 -2.28
N GLY A 178 -0.27 5.63 -1.74
CA GLY A 178 -0.57 6.93 -2.34
C GLY A 178 0.06 7.07 -3.73
N THR A 179 1.31 6.68 -3.88
CA THR A 179 2.04 6.78 -5.16
C THR A 179 1.49 5.85 -6.24
N VAL A 180 1.25 4.58 -5.92
CA VAL A 180 0.76 3.61 -6.90
C VAL A 180 -0.66 3.94 -7.35
N PHE A 181 -1.47 4.53 -6.46
CA PHE A 181 -2.82 4.97 -6.80
C PHE A 181 -2.82 6.17 -7.77
N MET A 182 -1.83 7.08 -7.67
CA MET A 182 -1.63 8.14 -8.67
C MET A 182 -1.35 7.55 -10.06
N PHE A 183 -0.43 6.58 -10.15
CA PHE A 183 -0.15 5.88 -11.42
C PHE A 183 -1.37 5.12 -11.96
N LEU A 184 -2.20 4.54 -11.08
CA LEU A 184 -3.43 3.85 -11.48
C LEU A 184 -4.42 4.83 -12.12
N LEU A 185 -4.76 5.92 -11.44
CA LEU A 185 -5.76 6.86 -11.96
C LEU A 185 -5.29 7.61 -13.20
N ALA A 186 -3.99 7.92 -13.30
CA ALA A 186 -3.44 8.58 -14.46
C ALA A 186 -3.29 7.65 -15.67
N SER A 187 -3.27 6.33 -15.47
CA SER A 187 -3.12 5.37 -16.58
C SER A 187 -4.28 5.33 -17.56
N ALA A 188 -5.38 6.03 -17.28
CA ALA A 188 -6.55 6.10 -18.13
C ALA A 188 -7.16 7.51 -18.21
N PRO A 189 -7.84 7.82 -19.34
CA PRO A 189 -8.61 9.05 -19.50
C PRO A 189 -9.69 9.19 -18.43
N LYS A 190 -10.10 10.44 -18.14
CA LYS A 190 -11.11 10.78 -17.12
C LYS A 190 -12.40 9.97 -17.25
N THR A 191 -12.86 9.74 -18.48
CA THR A 191 -14.05 8.96 -18.80
C THR A 191 -13.96 7.49 -18.38
N SER A 192 -12.76 6.93 -18.28
CA SER A 192 -12.50 5.52 -17.97
C SER A 192 -11.88 5.28 -16.59
N ARG A 193 -11.60 6.34 -15.81
CA ARG A 193 -10.97 6.24 -14.48
C ARG A 193 -11.77 5.40 -13.49
N GLY A 194 -13.10 5.52 -13.52
CA GLY A 194 -13.97 4.70 -12.67
C GLY A 194 -13.80 3.20 -12.94
N ALA A 195 -13.77 2.81 -14.21
CA ALA A 195 -13.60 1.42 -14.61
C ALA A 195 -12.18 0.89 -14.28
N VAL A 196 -11.14 1.69 -14.50
CA VAL A 196 -9.75 1.32 -14.15
C VAL A 196 -9.55 1.23 -12.63
N ASN A 197 -10.14 2.14 -11.86
CA ASN A 197 -10.14 2.03 -10.40
C ASN A 197 -10.87 0.76 -9.94
N GLY A 198 -12.03 0.46 -10.51
CA GLY A 198 -12.77 -0.78 -10.24
C GLY A 198 -11.91 -2.02 -10.51
N LEU A 199 -11.30 -2.11 -11.69
CA LEU A 199 -10.39 -3.19 -12.07
C LEU A 199 -9.21 -3.32 -11.08
N GLY A 200 -8.59 -2.20 -10.72
CA GLY A 200 -7.50 -2.13 -9.76
C GLY A 200 -7.91 -2.64 -8.39
N GLN A 201 -9.04 -2.15 -7.84
CA GLN A 201 -9.55 -2.57 -6.53
C GLN A 201 -9.96 -4.03 -6.49
N THR A 202 -10.60 -4.55 -7.54
CA THR A 202 -10.95 -5.97 -7.62
C THR A 202 -9.68 -6.84 -7.60
N SER A 203 -8.68 -6.49 -8.43
CA SER A 203 -7.40 -7.21 -8.49
C SER A 203 -6.66 -7.18 -7.17
N VAL A 204 -6.62 -6.00 -6.53
CA VAL A 204 -6.02 -5.81 -5.21
C VAL A 204 -6.76 -6.57 -4.12
N SER A 205 -8.09 -6.66 -4.18
CA SER A 205 -8.87 -7.41 -3.19
C SER A 205 -8.54 -8.90 -3.22
N VAL A 206 -8.33 -9.47 -4.41
CA VAL A 206 -7.84 -10.85 -4.56
C VAL A 206 -6.47 -11.00 -3.91
N ALA A 207 -5.54 -10.08 -4.19
CA ALA A 207 -4.20 -10.09 -3.61
C ALA A 207 -4.24 -10.00 -2.07
N ARG A 208 -5.10 -9.15 -1.53
CA ARG A 208 -5.34 -9.01 -0.08
C ARG A 208 -5.96 -10.27 0.53
N SER A 209 -6.85 -10.96 -0.18
CA SER A 209 -7.41 -12.20 0.33
C SER A 209 -6.35 -13.31 0.46
N ILE A 210 -5.44 -13.40 -0.51
CA ILE A 210 -4.48 -14.51 -0.61
C ILE A 210 -3.19 -14.24 0.18
N GLY A 211 -2.73 -12.99 0.25
CA GLY A 211 -1.44 -12.59 0.85
C GLY A 211 -1.21 -13.15 2.26
N PRO A 212 -2.08 -12.84 3.24
CA PRO A 212 -1.94 -13.34 4.62
C PRO A 212 -1.92 -14.86 4.73
N ALA A 213 -2.78 -15.55 3.98
CA ALA A 213 -2.86 -17.00 4.00
C ALA A 213 -1.54 -17.62 3.49
N LEU A 214 -1.01 -17.13 2.36
CA LEU A 214 0.28 -17.60 1.84
C LEU A 214 1.43 -17.26 2.79
N ALA A 215 1.45 -16.05 3.34
CA ALA A 215 2.52 -15.59 4.20
C ALA A 215 2.61 -16.42 5.49
N THR A 216 1.48 -16.61 6.16
CA THR A 216 1.39 -17.39 7.41
C THR A 216 1.59 -18.89 7.17
N SER A 217 1.08 -19.45 6.07
CA SER A 217 1.32 -20.85 5.71
C SER A 217 2.78 -21.11 5.40
N LEU A 218 3.42 -20.24 4.61
CA LEU A 218 4.84 -20.33 4.28
C LEU A 218 5.71 -20.13 5.53
N PHE A 219 5.31 -19.24 6.44
CA PHE A 219 5.95 -19.10 7.74
C PHE A 219 5.89 -20.41 8.53
N SER A 220 4.71 -21.00 8.68
CA SER A 220 4.52 -22.26 9.40
C SER A 220 5.32 -23.40 8.78
N PHE A 221 5.30 -23.52 7.45
CA PHE A 221 6.08 -24.49 6.68
C PHE A 221 7.59 -24.30 6.89
N SER A 222 8.06 -23.05 6.84
CA SER A 222 9.46 -22.67 7.07
C SER A 222 9.95 -23.11 8.46
N VAL A 223 9.15 -22.86 9.51
CA VAL A 223 9.49 -23.27 10.89
C VAL A 223 9.39 -24.78 11.08
N HIS A 224 8.33 -25.42 10.56
CA HIS A 224 8.10 -26.86 10.73
C HIS A 224 9.22 -27.72 10.14
N TYR A 225 9.66 -27.39 8.92
CA TYR A 225 10.77 -28.09 8.24
C TYR A 225 12.15 -27.47 8.53
N ASN A 226 12.22 -26.47 9.42
CA ASN A 226 13.44 -25.74 9.77
C ASN A 226 14.23 -25.21 8.54
N LEU A 227 13.51 -24.75 7.52
CA LEU A 227 14.12 -24.26 6.28
C LEU A 227 14.83 -22.94 6.55
N LEU A 228 16.14 -22.91 6.27
CA LEU A 228 17.02 -21.77 6.56
C LEU A 228 16.91 -21.30 8.04
N GLY A 229 16.82 -22.25 8.98
CA GLY A 229 16.68 -21.93 10.41
C GLY A 229 15.29 -21.40 10.78
N GLY A 230 14.26 -21.72 9.99
CA GLY A 230 12.90 -21.18 10.16
C GLY A 230 12.67 -19.84 9.46
N HIS A 231 13.68 -19.28 8.78
CA HIS A 231 13.64 -17.95 8.17
C HIS A 231 13.39 -17.95 6.65
N ALA A 232 13.14 -19.09 6.02
CA ALA A 232 12.93 -19.19 4.57
C ALA A 232 11.80 -18.30 4.04
N VAL A 233 10.73 -18.13 4.81
CA VAL A 233 9.63 -17.20 4.49
C VAL A 233 10.15 -15.78 4.20
N TYR A 234 11.09 -15.28 5.01
CA TYR A 234 11.63 -13.94 4.84
C TYR A 234 12.49 -13.81 3.59
N VAL A 235 13.21 -14.87 3.21
CA VAL A 235 13.98 -14.91 1.96
C VAL A 235 13.06 -14.89 0.75
N VAL A 236 11.97 -15.67 0.78
CA VAL A 236 10.96 -15.68 -0.30
C VAL A 236 10.32 -14.31 -0.46
N PHE A 237 9.86 -13.69 0.63
CA PHE A 237 9.26 -12.35 0.55
C PHE A 237 10.27 -11.25 0.19
N SER A 238 11.55 -11.42 0.54
CA SER A 238 12.63 -10.54 0.06
C SER A 238 12.80 -10.66 -1.46
N ALA A 239 12.78 -11.88 -2.01
CA ALA A 239 12.85 -12.09 -3.46
C ALA A 239 11.62 -11.50 -4.20
N ILE A 240 10.41 -11.68 -3.65
CA ILE A 240 9.19 -11.07 -4.20
C ILE A 240 9.29 -9.55 -4.15
N SER A 241 9.81 -8.98 -3.05
CA SER A 241 10.02 -7.54 -2.91
C SER A 241 11.01 -7.00 -3.94
N LEU A 242 12.09 -7.73 -4.23
CA LEU A 242 13.04 -7.36 -5.29
C LEU A 242 12.39 -7.37 -6.68
N GLY A 243 11.55 -8.38 -6.96
CA GLY A 243 10.72 -8.42 -8.17
C GLY A 243 9.77 -7.23 -8.27
N ALA A 244 9.13 -6.87 -7.16
CA ALA A 244 8.22 -5.71 -7.08
C ALA A 244 8.97 -4.38 -7.27
N VAL A 245 10.16 -4.21 -6.70
CA VAL A 245 11.03 -3.04 -6.96
C VAL A 245 11.43 -2.99 -8.44
N THR A 246 11.75 -4.12 -9.06
CA THR A 246 12.05 -4.16 -10.49
C THR A 246 10.83 -3.77 -11.32
N LEU A 247 9.62 -4.14 -10.88
CA LEU A 247 8.37 -3.77 -11.53
C LEU A 247 8.11 -2.25 -11.49
N THR A 248 8.51 -1.54 -10.44
CA THR A 248 8.35 -0.07 -10.38
C THR A 248 9.21 0.65 -11.41
N THR A 249 10.34 0.07 -11.83
CA THR A 249 11.21 0.66 -12.86
C THR A 249 10.57 0.72 -14.24
N ARG A 250 9.52 -0.09 -14.47
CA ARG A 250 8.74 -0.12 -15.72
C ARG A 250 7.70 1.00 -15.79
N LEU A 251 7.45 1.71 -14.69
CA LEU A 251 6.59 2.89 -14.68
C LEU A 251 7.31 4.09 -15.31
N PRO A 252 6.55 5.02 -15.93
CA PRO A 252 7.11 6.26 -16.46
C PRO A 252 7.69 7.13 -15.33
N VAL A 253 8.65 7.99 -15.68
CA VAL A 253 9.38 8.85 -14.72
C VAL A 253 8.40 9.78 -14.00
N THR A 254 7.55 10.43 -14.79
CA THR A 254 6.42 11.23 -14.36
C THR A 254 5.15 10.41 -14.50
N VAL A 255 4.14 10.74 -13.70
CA VAL A 255 2.80 10.19 -13.85
C VAL A 255 2.30 10.49 -15.27
N TRP A 256 1.56 9.55 -15.87
CA TRP A 256 1.02 9.67 -17.22
C TRP A 256 0.36 11.05 -17.41
N GLU A 257 0.87 11.83 -18.37
CA GLU A 257 0.28 13.13 -18.70
C GLU A 257 -1.10 12.89 -19.33
N GLU A 258 -2.09 13.68 -18.89
CA GLU A 258 -3.40 13.66 -19.51
C GLU A 258 -3.23 14.26 -20.92
N GLU A 259 -3.35 13.44 -21.96
CA GLU A 259 -3.66 13.99 -23.29
C GLU A 259 -5.04 14.66 -23.15
N GLU A 260 -5.04 15.98 -23.04
CA GLU A 260 -6.26 16.78 -23.17
C GLU A 260 -6.77 16.55 -24.60
N GLU A 261 -7.78 15.68 -24.72
CA GLU A 261 -8.58 15.57 -25.94
C GLU A 261 -9.19 16.96 -26.21
N GLY A 262 -8.60 17.68 -27.17
CA GLY A 262 -9.12 18.93 -27.72
C GLY A 262 -10.31 18.71 -28.66
#